data_AF-Q2PPD2-F1
#
_entry.id   AF-Q2PPD2-F1
#
_cell.length_a   1.000
_cell.length_b   1.000
_cell.length_c   1.000
_cell.angle_alpha   90.00
_cell.angle_beta   90.00
_cell.angle_gamma   90.00
#
_symmetry.space_group_name_H-M   'P 1'
#
loop_
_entity.id
_entity.type
_entity.pdbx_description
1 polymer ?
#
loop_
_entity_poly.entity_id
_entity_poly.type
_entity_poly.pdbx_seq_one_letter_code
_entity_poly.pdbx_strand_id
1 'polypeptide(L)'
;MIAIRTKIKAQGWRWFMRRVLREILQPVTKTGKYLKPFKFAIYVLLCKPMDIINYRRSKKNPTDTLYFFYDLEVEPITYNFCWALAIAEARRKEHRLSQLKIIIVQ
;
A
#
# COMPACT_ATOMS: atom_id res chain seq x y z
N MET A 1 -22.70 27.51 -21.16
CA MET A 1 -22.79 26.34 -20.24
C MET A 1 -23.41 25.07 -20.85
N ILE A 2 -23.77 25.03 -22.15
CA ILE A 2 -24.51 23.91 -22.77
C ILE A 2 -23.62 22.71 -23.15
N ALA A 3 -22.29 22.88 -23.27
CA ALA A 3 -21.39 21.86 -23.80
C ALA A 3 -20.97 20.74 -22.82
N ILE A 4 -21.18 20.88 -21.52
CA ILE A 4 -20.74 19.88 -20.53
C ILE A 4 -21.78 18.77 -20.37
N ARG A 5 -23.08 19.12 -20.32
CA ARG A 5 -24.17 18.14 -20.21
C ARG A 5 -24.22 17.18 -21.38
N THR A 6 -24.01 17.67 -22.61
CA THR A 6 -23.96 16.82 -23.82
C THR A 6 -22.75 15.89 -23.80
N LYS A 7 -21.57 16.39 -23.37
CA LYS A 7 -20.36 15.56 -23.25
C LYS A 7 -20.44 14.50 -22.15
N ILE A 8 -21.13 14.77 -21.04
CA ILE A 8 -21.39 13.78 -19.98
C ILE A 8 -22.28 12.65 -20.50
N LYS A 9 -23.34 12.96 -21.26
CA LYS A 9 -24.20 11.93 -21.88
C LYS A 9 -23.44 11.09 -22.91
N ALA A 10 -22.51 11.68 -23.66
CA ALA A 10 -21.77 10.98 -24.72
C ALA A 10 -20.60 10.12 -24.22
N GLN A 11 -19.89 10.54 -23.14
CA GLN A 11 -18.68 9.85 -22.66
C GLN A 11 -18.83 9.20 -21.28
N GLY A 12 -20.01 9.34 -20.67
CA GLY A 12 -20.35 8.75 -19.38
C GLY A 12 -19.75 9.45 -18.17
N TRP A 13 -20.27 9.12 -16.99
CA TRP A 13 -19.87 9.72 -15.71
C TRP A 13 -18.39 9.52 -15.38
N ARG A 14 -17.82 8.40 -15.84
CA ARG A 14 -16.41 8.06 -15.65
C ARG A 14 -15.48 9.03 -16.39
N TRP A 15 -15.87 9.52 -17.57
CA TRP A 15 -15.11 10.55 -18.29
C TRP A 15 -15.14 11.89 -17.55
N PHE A 16 -16.31 12.27 -17.02
CA PHE A 16 -16.47 13.51 -16.27
C PHE A 16 -15.58 13.52 -15.02
N MET A 17 -15.59 12.43 -14.23
CA MET A 17 -14.72 12.31 -13.06
C MET A 17 -13.23 12.36 -13.42
N ARG A 18 -12.80 11.68 -14.49
CA ARG A 18 -11.41 11.78 -14.97
C ARG A 18 -11.03 13.20 -15.39
N ARG A 19 -11.97 13.94 -15.99
CA ARG A 19 -11.73 15.33 -16.41
C ARG A 19 -11.61 16.28 -15.23
N VAL A 20 -12.45 16.12 -14.21
CA VAL A 20 -12.37 16.87 -12.95
C VAL A 20 -11.04 16.58 -12.24
N LEU A 21 -10.66 15.31 -12.12
CA LEU A 21 -9.36 14.89 -11.57
C LEU A 21 -8.19 15.51 -12.34
N ARG A 22 -8.25 15.53 -13.68
CA ARG A 22 -7.22 16.12 -14.53
C ARG A 22 -7.11 17.64 -14.36
N GLU A 23 -8.24 18.36 -14.23
CA GLU A 23 -8.24 19.80 -13.96
C GLU A 23 -7.68 20.14 -12.56
N ILE A 24 -7.87 19.26 -11.57
CA ILE A 24 -7.26 19.40 -10.24
C ILE A 24 -5.74 19.22 -10.30
N LEU A 25 -5.27 18.21 -11.05
CA LEU A 25 -3.85 17.91 -11.20
C LEU A 25 -3.11 18.98 -12.04
N GLN A 26 -3.65 19.34 -13.20
CA GLN A 26 -3.09 20.32 -14.14
C GLN A 26 -4.15 21.37 -14.50
N PRO A 27 -4.27 22.46 -13.71
CA PRO A 27 -5.27 23.49 -13.94
C PRO A 27 -4.89 24.33 -15.17
N VAL A 28 -5.55 24.08 -16.30
CA VAL A 28 -5.39 24.86 -17.54
C VAL A 28 -6.38 26.05 -17.60
N THR A 29 -7.38 26.09 -16.71
CA THR A 29 -8.48 27.08 -16.67
C THR A 29 -8.29 28.14 -15.57
N LYS A 30 -8.75 29.38 -15.81
CA LYS A 30 -8.66 30.51 -14.85
C LYS A 30 -9.31 30.20 -13.49
N THR A 31 -10.34 29.35 -13.45
CA THR A 31 -11.00 28.86 -12.23
C THR A 31 -10.12 27.88 -11.43
N GLY A 32 -9.30 27.05 -12.09
CA GLY A 32 -8.36 26.16 -11.43
C GLY A 32 -7.21 26.89 -10.70
N LYS A 33 -6.92 28.15 -11.06
CA LYS A 33 -5.94 29.01 -10.38
C LYS A 33 -6.39 29.42 -8.97
N TYR A 34 -7.71 29.56 -8.72
CA TYR A 34 -8.25 29.86 -7.39
C TYR A 34 -8.25 28.67 -6.44
N LEU A 35 -8.16 27.44 -6.96
CA LEU A 35 -8.05 26.21 -6.19
C LEU A 35 -6.61 25.88 -5.76
N LYS A 36 -5.60 26.67 -6.18
CA LYS A 36 -4.20 26.51 -5.75
C LYS A 36 -4.00 26.36 -4.23
N PRO A 37 -4.57 27.22 -3.36
CA PRO A 37 -4.40 27.08 -1.91
C PRO A 37 -5.10 25.83 -1.36
N PHE A 38 -6.15 25.34 -2.03
CA PHE A 38 -6.89 24.15 -1.63
C PHE A 38 -6.32 22.85 -2.21
N LYS A 39 -5.32 22.88 -3.10
CA LYS A 39 -4.71 21.66 -3.64
C LYS A 39 -4.19 20.73 -2.54
N PHE A 40 -3.55 21.29 -1.52
CA PHE A 40 -3.05 20.53 -0.38
C PHE A 40 -4.20 19.93 0.44
N ALA A 41 -5.25 20.71 0.72
CA ALA A 41 -6.42 20.25 1.44
C ALA A 41 -7.16 19.14 0.69
N ILE A 42 -7.34 19.28 -0.62
CA ILE A 42 -7.99 18.27 -1.48
C ILE A 42 -7.14 16.99 -1.53
N TYR A 43 -5.82 17.10 -1.67
CA TYR A 43 -4.91 15.96 -1.63
C TYR A 43 -4.99 15.23 -0.29
N VAL A 44 -4.94 15.95 0.83
CA VAL A 44 -5.06 15.35 2.16
C VAL A 44 -6.43 14.69 2.35
N LEU A 45 -7.51 15.33 1.89
CA LEU A 45 -8.87 14.83 2.09
C LEU A 45 -9.20 13.62 1.20
N LEU A 46 -8.64 13.53 0.00
CA LEU A 46 -8.91 12.44 -0.94
C LEU A 46 -7.88 11.30 -0.88
N CYS A 47 -6.59 11.62 -0.77
CA CYS A 47 -5.52 10.62 -0.85
C CYS A 47 -5.22 9.95 0.49
N LYS A 48 -5.17 10.69 1.63
CA LYS A 48 -4.94 10.05 2.93
C LYS A 48 -5.95 8.95 3.29
N PRO A 49 -7.27 9.11 3.12
CA PRO A 49 -8.19 8.04 3.45
C PRO A 49 -7.99 6.82 2.54
N MET A 50 -7.64 7.01 1.26
CA MET A 50 -7.29 5.90 0.36
C MET A 50 -6.04 5.16 0.82
N ASP A 51 -5.00 5.87 1.27
CA ASP A 51 -3.79 5.25 1.82
C ASP A 51 -4.08 4.47 3.10
N ILE A 52 -4.94 5.01 3.98
CA ILE A 52 -5.38 4.33 5.20
C ILE A 52 -6.20 3.08 4.85
N ILE A 53 -7.08 3.14 3.85
CA ILE A 53 -7.88 2.00 3.40
C ILE A 53 -6.97 0.94 2.79
N ASN A 54 -6.02 1.30 1.94
CA ASN A 54 -5.06 0.38 1.32
C ASN A 54 -4.13 -0.25 2.37
N TYR A 55 -3.64 0.54 3.33
CA TYR A 55 -2.85 0.05 4.46
C TYR A 55 -3.65 -0.93 5.33
N ARG A 56 -4.91 -0.62 5.65
CA ARG A 56 -5.80 -1.52 6.40
C ARG A 56 -6.16 -2.78 5.61
N ARG A 57 -6.25 -2.70 4.28
CA ARG A 57 -6.53 -3.84 3.41
C ARG A 57 -5.32 -4.77 3.31
N SER A 58 -4.11 -4.22 3.20
CA SER A 58 -2.85 -4.98 3.30
C SER A 58 -2.65 -5.61 4.67
N LYS A 59 -3.10 -4.94 5.74
CA LYS A 59 -3.02 -5.46 7.13
C LYS A 59 -3.95 -6.66 7.38
N LYS A 60 -4.95 -6.92 6.52
CA LYS A 60 -6.08 -7.78 6.87
C LYS A 60 -5.86 -9.28 6.72
N ASN A 61 -4.70 -9.72 6.25
CA ASN A 61 -4.28 -11.13 6.34
C ASN A 61 -2.77 -11.21 6.11
N PRO A 62 -1.93 -11.28 7.15
CA PRO A 62 -0.55 -11.73 6.96
C PRO A 62 -0.62 -13.22 6.63
N THR A 63 -0.83 -13.60 5.37
CA THR A 63 -0.64 -14.99 4.93
C THR A 63 0.84 -15.35 4.84
N ASP A 64 1.69 -14.34 4.86
CA ASP A 64 3.10 -14.50 4.55
C ASP A 64 3.82 -15.15 5.74
N THR A 65 4.57 -16.18 5.40
CA THR A 65 5.31 -17.05 6.32
C THR A 65 6.79 -16.78 6.17
N LEU A 66 7.50 -16.60 7.28
CA LEU A 66 8.95 -16.55 7.29
C LEU A 66 9.48 -17.99 7.28
N TYR A 67 10.34 -18.31 6.31
CA TYR A 67 11.03 -19.60 6.27
C TYR A 67 12.44 -19.44 6.84
N PHE A 68 12.76 -20.24 7.84
CA PHE A 68 14.07 -20.29 8.48
C PHE A 68 14.71 -21.64 8.16
N PHE A 69 15.76 -21.63 7.35
CA PHE A 69 16.51 -22.82 6.97
C PHE A 69 17.70 -22.98 7.91
N TYR A 70 17.84 -24.16 8.49
CA TYR A 70 18.97 -24.51 9.35
C TYR A 70 19.61 -25.80 8.86
N ASP A 71 20.89 -25.73 8.52
CA ASP A 71 21.64 -26.82 7.93
C ASP A 71 22.47 -27.53 9.01
N LEU A 72 22.17 -28.80 9.24
CA LEU A 72 22.84 -29.62 10.26
C LEU A 72 24.22 -30.12 9.82
N GLU A 73 24.52 -30.12 8.53
CA GLU A 73 25.88 -30.42 8.06
C GLU A 73 26.85 -29.29 8.41
N VAL A 74 26.35 -28.05 8.45
CA VAL A 74 27.13 -26.87 8.81
C VAL A 74 27.26 -26.74 10.32
N GLU A 75 26.15 -26.84 11.05
CA GLU A 75 26.18 -26.66 12.50
C GLU A 75 25.11 -27.53 13.21
N PRO A 76 25.49 -28.29 14.25
CA PRO A 76 24.54 -29.05 15.04
C PRO A 76 23.64 -28.14 15.89
N ILE A 77 22.45 -28.63 16.24
CA ILE A 77 21.50 -27.92 17.10
C ILE A 77 22.11 -27.71 18.49
N THR A 78 22.60 -26.50 18.71
CA THR A 78 23.25 -26.06 19.95
C THR A 78 22.70 -24.69 20.37
N TYR A 79 23.40 -23.99 21.26
CA TYR A 79 23.00 -22.66 21.71
C TYR A 79 22.92 -21.62 20.58
N ASN A 80 23.72 -21.78 19.52
CA ASN A 80 23.70 -20.92 18.35
C ASN A 80 22.40 -21.04 17.55
N PHE A 81 21.82 -22.24 17.47
CA PHE A 81 20.49 -22.45 16.90
C PHE A 81 19.43 -21.65 17.64
N CYS A 82 19.46 -21.65 18.98
CA CYS A 82 18.50 -20.90 19.79
C CYS A 82 18.59 -19.39 19.53
N TRP A 83 19.81 -18.85 19.40
CA TRP A 83 20.01 -17.44 19.03
C TRP A 83 19.51 -17.14 17.62
N ALA A 84 19.83 -17.98 16.64
CA ALA A 84 19.36 -17.81 15.28
C ALA A 84 17.82 -17.84 15.20
N LEU A 85 17.19 -18.74 15.96
CA LEU A 85 15.73 -18.84 16.06
C LEU A 85 15.12 -17.57 16.70
N ALA A 86 15.73 -17.05 17.76
CA ALA A 86 15.28 -15.81 18.41
C ALA A 86 15.35 -14.61 17.45
N ILE A 87 16.42 -14.53 16.65
CA ILE A 87 16.59 -13.51 15.60
C ILE A 87 15.50 -13.68 14.52
N ALA A 88 15.24 -14.90 14.06
CA ALA A 88 14.21 -15.18 13.06
C ALA A 88 12.81 -14.77 13.56
N GLU A 89 12.48 -15.05 14.82
CA GLU A 89 11.22 -14.66 15.44
C GLU A 89 11.09 -13.13 15.61
N ALA A 90 12.19 -12.45 15.95
CA ALA A 90 12.22 -10.98 15.99
C ALA A 90 11.93 -10.39 14.60
N ARG A 91 12.54 -10.95 13.54
CA ARG A 91 12.31 -10.57 12.14
C ARG A 91 10.85 -10.80 11.73
N ARG A 92 10.27 -11.96 12.10
CA ARG A 92 8.86 -12.28 11.85
C ARG A 92 7.94 -11.20 12.43
N LYS A 93 8.21 -10.77 13.67
CA LYS A 93 7.44 -9.72 14.36
C LYS A 93 7.62 -8.34 13.71
N GLU A 94 8.86 -7.98 13.34
CA GLU A 94 9.18 -6.73 12.65
C GLU A 94 8.39 -6.60 11.33
N HIS A 95 8.34 -7.68 10.55
CA HIS A 95 7.61 -7.74 9.29
C HIS A 95 6.13 -8.11 9.43
N ARG A 96 5.64 -8.33 10.67
CA ARG A 96 4.26 -8.72 10.99
C ARG A 96 3.77 -9.95 10.22
N LEU A 97 4.66 -10.91 9.99
CA LEU A 97 4.38 -12.17 9.32
C LEU A 97 3.60 -13.10 10.26
N SER A 98 2.74 -13.98 9.73
CA SER A 98 1.88 -14.81 10.57
C SER A 98 2.60 -16.00 11.18
N GLN A 99 3.48 -16.63 10.41
CA GLN A 99 4.12 -17.88 10.77
C GLN A 99 5.63 -17.81 10.59
N LEU A 100 6.36 -18.55 11.42
CA LEU A 100 7.75 -18.92 11.23
C LEU A 100 7.79 -20.42 10.99
N LYS A 101 8.25 -20.86 9.82
CA LYS A 101 8.46 -22.27 9.50
C LYS A 101 9.95 -22.58 9.54
N ILE A 102 10.32 -23.52 10.37
CA ILE A 102 11.69 -24.01 10.52
C ILE A 102 11.85 -25.18 9.56
N ILE A 103 12.83 -25.11 8.67
CA ILE A 103 13.21 -26.16 7.74
C ILE A 103 14.61 -26.62 8.13
N ILE A 104 14.70 -27.86 8.62
CA ILE A 104 15.97 -28.48 8.96
C ILE A 104 16.46 -29.21 7.72
N VAL A 105 17.63 -28.83 7.24
CA VAL A 105 18.34 -29.47 6.12
C VAL A 105 19.36 -30.44 6.71
N GLN A 106 19.41 -31.65 6.15
CA GLN A 106 20.24 -32.77 6.57
C GLN A 106 21.06 -33.27 5.38
#